data_AF-I3UFV1-F1
#
_entry.id   AF-I3UFV1-F1
#
_cell.length_a   1.000
_cell.length_b   1.000
_cell.length_c   1.000
_cell.angle_alpha   90.00
_cell.angle_beta   90.00
_cell.angle_gamma   90.00
#
_symmetry.space_group_name_H-M   'P 1'
#
loop_
_entity.id
_entity.type
_entity.pdbx_description
1 polymer ?
#
loop_
_entity_poly.entity_id
_entity_poly.type
_entity_poly.pdbx_seq_one_letter_code
_entity_poly.pdbx_strand_id
1 'polypeptide(L)'
;MFMAKATDLGFQVSSRKGIQIKQRKGINQLPQILDAYSAAQSKQLTSSQVLNRDPSCVSVEESEVLRSSWTPSHYSAQRLEAIASVQSAKDLDMVALHELVDFCGEARRNERWMPGMAYVSVLHVLGEGLVDTAGAQTYAPITPGVPTQPGEILVARINPRIPRVCMTPDFEKKTLCSSEFEVLAAKPGIDSYLIAYLLLSELVQSQIRSLTSGHQLHIIVSVHLNLRTL
;
A
#
# COMPACT_ATOMS: atom_id res chain seq x y z
N MET A 1 2.77 -1.94 24.33
CA MET A 1 3.25 -0.60 23.93
C MET A 1 2.07 0.25 23.48
N PHE A 2 2.01 1.54 23.78
CA PHE A 2 0.94 2.44 23.32
C PHE A 2 1.38 3.20 22.07
N MET A 3 0.54 3.21 21.04
CA MET A 3 0.77 3.97 19.81
C MET A 3 -0.44 4.87 19.54
N ALA A 4 -0.21 6.13 19.15
CA ALA A 4 -1.27 7.04 18.79
C ALA A 4 -0.92 7.92 17.59
N LYS A 5 -1.95 8.33 16.85
CA LYS A 5 -1.86 9.22 15.70
C LYS A 5 -2.93 10.30 15.79
N ALA A 6 -2.48 11.54 15.93
CA ALA A 6 -3.31 12.72 15.74
C ALA A 6 -3.37 13.06 14.24
N THR A 7 -4.57 13.36 13.75
CA THR A 7 -4.81 13.96 12.42
C THR A 7 -5.05 15.46 12.52
N ASP A 8 -5.34 15.97 13.73
CA ASP A 8 -5.60 17.38 14.00
C ASP A 8 -4.92 17.83 15.31
N LEU A 9 -4.17 18.93 15.23
CA LEU A 9 -3.49 19.56 16.36
C LEU A 9 -4.20 20.84 16.83
N GLY A 10 -5.35 21.17 16.24
CA GLY A 10 -6.12 22.37 16.55
C GLY A 10 -5.53 23.66 16.00
N PHE A 11 -4.56 23.56 15.08
CA PHE A 11 -4.04 24.70 14.35
C PHE A 11 -3.57 24.33 12.94
N GLN A 12 -3.66 25.29 12.04
CA GLN A 12 -3.09 25.23 10.69
C GLN A 12 -1.90 26.19 10.61
N VAL A 13 -0.79 25.74 10.04
CA VAL A 13 0.34 26.61 9.69
C VAL A 13 0.19 27.01 8.23
N SER A 14 0.17 28.30 7.97
CA SER A 14 0.19 28.85 6.61
C SER A 14 1.41 29.73 6.42
N SER A 15 1.99 29.73 5.22
CA SER A 15 3.07 30.65 4.88
C SER A 15 2.51 31.83 4.11
N ARG A 16 2.76 33.05 4.57
CA ARG A 16 2.47 34.29 3.83
C ARG A 16 3.74 35.13 3.82
N LYS A 17 4.22 35.48 2.61
CA LYS A 17 5.44 36.28 2.41
C LYS A 17 6.67 35.71 3.17
N GLY A 18 6.80 34.39 3.22
CA GLY A 18 7.91 33.71 3.93
C GLY A 18 7.76 33.62 5.45
N ILE A 19 6.70 34.19 6.04
CA ILE A 19 6.43 34.13 7.48
C ILE A 19 5.41 33.02 7.75
N GLN A 20 5.72 32.16 8.72
CA GLN A 20 4.81 31.13 9.21
C GLN A 20 3.78 31.73 10.16
N ILE A 21 2.51 31.71 9.76
CA ILE A 21 1.38 32.15 10.58
C ILE A 21 0.64 30.92 11.07
N LYS A 22 0.60 30.74 12.40
CA LYS A 22 -0.20 29.71 13.06
C LYS A 22 -1.60 30.27 13.32
N GLN A 23 -2.61 29.65 12.73
CA GLN A 23 -4.01 29.98 12.96
C GLN A 23 -4.67 28.83 13.70
N ARG A 24 -5.39 29.13 14.79
CA ARG A 24 -6.20 28.12 15.47
C ARG A 24 -7.32 27.66 14.54
N LYS A 25 -7.34 26.37 14.23
CA LYS A 25 -8.27 25.74 13.29
C LYS A 25 -8.28 24.24 13.56
N GLY A 26 -9.47 23.67 13.69
CA GLY A 26 -9.62 22.25 14.04
C GLY A 26 -9.67 22.01 15.54
N ILE A 27 -9.51 20.74 15.93
CA ILE A 27 -9.55 20.25 17.31
C ILE A 27 -8.17 19.72 17.67
N ASN A 28 -7.61 20.21 18.79
CA ASN A 28 -6.38 19.62 19.31
C ASN A 28 -6.71 18.24 19.88
N GLN A 29 -6.28 17.17 19.20
CA GLN A 29 -6.54 15.80 19.61
C GLN A 29 -5.60 15.29 20.71
N LEU A 30 -4.52 16.02 21.03
CA LEU A 30 -3.53 15.60 22.03
C LEU A 30 -4.12 15.31 23.43
N PRO A 31 -5.08 16.10 23.98
CA PRO A 31 -5.71 15.80 25.26
C PRO A 31 -6.43 14.44 25.24
N GLN A 32 -7.17 14.13 24.18
CA GLN A 32 -7.87 12.85 24.06
C GLN A 32 -6.88 11.67 23.94
N ILE A 33 -5.73 11.88 23.29
CA ILE A 33 -4.65 10.88 23.25
C ILE A 33 -4.07 10.65 24.64
N LEU A 34 -3.85 11.71 25.41
CA LEU A 34 -3.31 11.63 26.77
C LEU A 34 -4.27 10.90 27.72
N ASP A 35 -5.58 11.15 27.60
CA ASP A 35 -6.61 10.45 28.36
C ASP A 35 -6.61 8.96 28.04
N ALA A 36 -6.55 8.61 26.74
CA ALA A 36 -6.47 7.23 26.29
C ALA A 36 -5.19 6.52 26.78
N TYR A 37 -4.05 7.20 26.77
CA TYR A 37 -2.78 6.69 27.30
C TYR A 37 -2.87 6.40 28.79
N SER A 38 -3.40 7.36 29.56
CA SER A 38 -3.54 7.24 31.02
C SER A 38 -4.47 6.09 31.39
N ALA A 39 -5.58 5.94 30.66
CA ALA A 39 -6.52 4.83 30.84
C ALA A 39 -5.95 3.47 30.41
N ALA A 40 -5.00 3.44 29.48
CA ALA A 40 -4.34 2.22 29.04
C ALA A 40 -3.26 1.75 30.02
N GLN A 41 -2.52 2.66 30.65
CA GLN A 41 -1.50 2.30 31.65
C GLN A 41 -2.08 1.56 32.86
N SER A 42 -3.32 1.88 33.25
CA SER A 42 -3.99 1.21 34.38
C SER A 42 -4.49 -0.19 34.04
N LYS A 43 -4.42 -0.61 32.78
CA LYS A 43 -4.86 -1.92 32.30
C LYS A 43 -3.66 -2.74 31.85
N GLN A 44 -3.53 -3.95 32.36
CA GLN A 44 -2.53 -4.90 31.89
C GLN A 44 -3.05 -5.55 30.61
N LEU A 45 -2.75 -4.92 29.48
CA LEU A 45 -3.22 -5.34 28.16
C LEU A 45 -2.30 -6.40 27.60
N THR A 46 -2.86 -7.60 27.37
CA THR A 46 -2.11 -8.79 26.93
C THR A 46 -2.14 -9.01 25.42
N SER A 47 -2.89 -8.21 24.66
CA SER A 47 -3.02 -8.31 23.21
C SER A 47 -3.18 -6.95 22.54
N SER A 48 -2.91 -6.90 21.24
CA SER A 48 -3.10 -5.71 20.41
C SER A 48 -4.60 -5.34 20.36
N GLN A 49 -4.94 -4.11 20.71
CA GLN A 49 -6.33 -3.63 20.80
C GLN A 49 -6.48 -2.15 20.45
N VAL A 50 -7.64 -1.80 19.90
CA VAL A 50 -8.02 -0.42 19.64
C VAL A 50 -8.60 0.21 20.90
N LEU A 51 -8.00 1.33 21.32
CA LEU A 51 -8.40 2.11 22.49
C LEU A 51 -9.31 3.28 22.10
N ASN A 52 -9.01 3.92 20.97
CA ASN A 52 -9.82 4.98 20.38
C ASN A 52 -9.64 5.00 18.86
N ARG A 53 -10.71 5.29 18.11
CA ARG A 53 -10.72 5.37 16.64
C ARG A 53 -10.26 6.74 16.13
N ASP A 54 -10.72 7.81 16.77
CA ASP A 54 -10.40 9.19 16.39
C ASP A 54 -10.28 10.07 17.65
N PRO A 55 -9.06 10.50 18.02
CA PRO A 55 -7.77 10.15 17.40
C PRO A 55 -7.46 8.66 17.52
N SER A 56 -6.73 8.14 16.53
CA SER A 56 -6.35 6.72 16.51
C SER A 56 -5.39 6.43 17.66
N CYS A 57 -5.84 5.66 18.65
CA CYS A 57 -5.05 5.20 19.79
C CYS A 57 -5.17 3.68 19.91
N VAL A 58 -4.04 3.00 20.04
CA VAL A 58 -4.00 1.53 20.13
C VAL A 58 -2.98 1.08 21.17
N SER A 59 -3.23 -0.09 21.74
CA SER A 59 -2.22 -0.87 22.45
C SER A 59 -1.74 -1.96 21.51
N VAL A 60 -0.43 -2.16 21.40
CA VAL A 60 0.18 -3.18 20.55
C VAL A 60 1.23 -3.96 21.32
N GLU A 61 1.41 -5.23 20.98
CA GLU A 61 2.48 -6.03 21.59
C GLU A 61 3.86 -5.45 21.24
N GLU A 62 4.75 -5.44 22.21
CA GLU A 62 6.12 -4.95 22.00
C GLU A 62 6.88 -5.78 20.96
N SER A 63 6.66 -7.11 20.97
CA SER A 63 7.19 -8.06 20.00
C SER A 63 6.81 -7.70 18.56
N GLU A 64 5.57 -7.24 18.34
CA GLU A 64 5.05 -6.83 17.03
C GLU A 64 5.77 -5.56 16.54
N VAL A 65 5.97 -4.59 17.44
CA VAL A 65 6.68 -3.34 17.12
C VAL A 65 8.15 -3.59 16.77
N LEU A 66 8.81 -4.49 17.50
CA LEU A 66 10.22 -4.83 17.25
C LEU A 66 10.42 -5.59 15.92
N ARG A 67 9.41 -6.32 15.43
CA ARG A 67 9.47 -7.07 14.17
C ARG A 67 8.98 -6.28 12.95
N SER A 68 8.28 -5.17 13.16
CA SER A 68 7.54 -4.45 12.12
C SER A 68 7.99 -3.00 11.97
N SER A 69 7.27 -2.21 11.16
CA SER A 69 7.57 -0.78 10.96
C SER A 69 7.29 0.03 12.22
N TRP A 70 8.13 1.03 12.52
CA TRP A 70 7.94 1.98 13.63
C TRP A 70 6.97 3.14 13.32
N THR A 71 6.26 3.08 12.19
CA THR A 71 5.38 4.18 11.78
C THR A 71 4.02 4.11 12.49
N PRO A 72 3.53 5.18 13.17
CA PRO A 72 2.23 5.16 13.84
C PRO A 72 1.03 4.81 12.95
N SER A 73 1.10 5.11 11.65
CA SER A 73 0.04 4.71 10.69
C SER A 73 -0.06 3.19 10.51
N HIS A 74 1.05 2.46 10.69
CA HIS A 74 1.09 1.00 10.66
C HIS A 74 0.22 0.39 11.77
N TYR A 75 0.08 1.08 12.90
CA TYR A 75 -0.72 0.66 14.04
C TYR A 75 -2.01 1.47 14.17
N SER A 76 -2.50 2.05 13.08
CA SER A 76 -3.74 2.83 13.15
C SER A 76 -4.94 1.96 13.55
N ALA A 77 -5.84 2.52 14.35
CA ALA A 77 -7.08 1.88 14.78
C ALA A 77 -7.87 1.31 13.59
N GLN A 78 -7.97 2.09 12.51
CA GLN A 78 -8.62 1.68 11.27
C GLN A 78 -8.03 0.40 10.69
N ARG A 79 -6.69 0.26 10.68
CA ARG A 79 -6.03 -0.93 10.14
C ARG A 79 -6.29 -2.16 11.02
N LEU A 80 -6.14 -2.02 12.34
CA LEU A 80 -6.38 -3.13 13.27
C LEU A 80 -7.83 -3.62 13.20
N GLU A 81 -8.80 -2.72 13.08
CA GLU A 81 -10.21 -3.08 12.91
C GLU A 81 -10.49 -3.74 11.56
N ALA A 82 -9.87 -3.26 10.49
CA ALA A 82 -9.99 -3.88 9.17
C ALA A 82 -9.40 -5.30 9.15
N ILE A 83 -8.32 -5.56 9.89
CA ILE A 83 -7.76 -6.91 10.04
C ILE A 83 -8.71 -7.78 10.89
N ALA A 84 -9.17 -7.26 12.03
CA ALA A 84 -10.04 -8.00 12.94
C ALA A 84 -11.40 -8.36 12.30
N SER A 85 -11.98 -7.46 11.50
CA SER A 85 -13.25 -7.73 10.81
C SER A 85 -13.12 -8.88 9.82
N VAL A 86 -11.98 -8.99 9.13
CA VAL A 86 -11.77 -10.08 8.18
C VAL A 86 -11.42 -11.38 8.89
N GLN A 87 -10.61 -11.35 9.94
CA GLN A 87 -10.36 -12.54 10.78
C GLN A 87 -11.65 -13.12 11.39
N SER A 88 -12.67 -12.28 11.62
CA SER A 88 -13.97 -12.72 12.13
C SER A 88 -14.88 -13.36 11.06
N ALA A 89 -14.56 -13.20 9.78
CA ALA A 89 -15.33 -13.78 8.68
C ALA A 89 -14.97 -15.27 8.53
N LYS A 90 -15.95 -16.15 8.81
CA LYS A 90 -15.74 -17.61 8.86
C LYS A 90 -15.38 -18.28 7.54
N ASP A 91 -15.60 -17.59 6.41
CA ASP A 91 -15.45 -18.15 5.06
C ASP A 91 -14.24 -17.57 4.30
N LEU A 92 -13.34 -16.85 4.98
CA LEU A 92 -12.19 -16.19 4.35
C LEU A 92 -10.89 -16.56 5.06
N ASP A 93 -9.89 -16.95 4.28
CA ASP A 93 -8.53 -17.14 4.75
C ASP A 93 -7.69 -15.88 4.47
N MET A 94 -6.90 -15.46 5.45
CA MET A 94 -5.89 -14.40 5.26
C MET A 94 -4.60 -15.03 4.78
N VAL A 95 -4.11 -14.58 3.62
CA VAL A 95 -2.87 -15.09 3.02
C VAL A 95 -1.91 -13.93 2.79
N ALA A 96 -0.62 -14.10 3.08
CA ALA A 96 0.33 -13.04 2.75
C ALA A 96 0.54 -12.94 1.23
N LEU A 97 0.66 -11.72 0.67
CA LEU A 97 0.82 -11.53 -0.78
C LEU A 97 2.03 -12.30 -1.33
N HIS A 98 3.13 -12.34 -0.59
CA HIS A 98 4.34 -13.08 -0.97
C HIS A 98 4.14 -14.60 -1.03
N GLU A 99 3.08 -15.13 -0.44
CA GLU A 99 2.71 -16.53 -0.61
C GLU A 99 2.07 -16.77 -1.98
N LEU A 100 1.49 -15.74 -2.60
CA LEU A 100 0.73 -15.79 -3.86
C LEU A 100 1.53 -15.33 -5.08
N VAL A 101 2.52 -14.45 -4.87
CA VAL A 101 3.33 -13.87 -5.94
C VAL A 101 4.80 -13.89 -5.61
N ASP A 102 5.62 -13.84 -6.66
CA ASP A 102 7.04 -13.58 -6.58
C ASP A 102 7.31 -12.10 -6.90
N PHE A 103 8.06 -11.43 -6.02
CA PHE A 103 8.51 -10.05 -6.22
C PHE A 103 9.72 -10.05 -7.15
N CYS A 104 9.50 -9.61 -8.39
CA CYS A 104 10.45 -9.77 -9.48
C CYS A 104 11.27 -8.50 -9.76
N GLY A 105 10.86 -7.33 -9.25
CA GLY A 105 11.44 -6.03 -9.62
C GLY A 105 12.93 -5.91 -9.30
N GLU A 106 13.33 -6.27 -8.08
CA GLU A 106 14.72 -6.10 -7.61
C GLU A 106 15.72 -7.07 -8.26
N ALA A 107 15.25 -8.26 -8.65
CA ALA A 107 16.09 -9.26 -9.32
C ALA A 107 16.39 -8.90 -10.78
N ARG A 108 15.61 -8.00 -11.38
CA ARG A 108 15.71 -7.64 -12.80
C ARG A 108 16.59 -6.43 -12.99
N ARG A 109 17.55 -6.56 -13.92
CA ARG A 109 18.39 -5.45 -14.34
C ARG A 109 17.59 -4.54 -15.28
N ASN A 110 17.60 -3.24 -15.00
CA ASN A 110 17.01 -2.26 -15.90
C ASN A 110 17.68 -2.26 -17.27
N GLU A 111 16.88 -2.12 -18.31
CA GLU A 111 17.29 -2.11 -19.70
C GLU A 111 16.95 -0.79 -20.37
N ARG A 112 17.78 -0.38 -21.33
CA ARG A 112 17.50 0.80 -22.16
C ARG A 112 16.42 0.42 -23.18
N TRP A 113 15.42 1.28 -23.35
CA TRP A 113 14.45 1.13 -24.42
C TRP A 113 15.11 1.28 -25.80
N MET A 114 14.68 0.44 -26.75
CA MET A 114 15.11 0.50 -28.15
C MET A 114 13.88 0.51 -29.08
N PRO A 115 14.01 1.06 -30.30
CA PRO A 115 12.94 0.98 -31.30
C PRO A 115 12.45 -0.46 -31.49
N GLY A 116 11.13 -0.64 -31.52
CA GLY A 116 10.47 -1.95 -31.58
C GLY A 116 10.07 -2.54 -30.23
N MET A 117 10.44 -1.92 -29.10
CA MET A 117 9.98 -2.32 -27.77
C MET A 117 8.73 -1.56 -27.33
N ALA A 118 7.89 -2.20 -26.50
CA ALA A 118 6.82 -1.50 -25.77
C ALA A 118 7.33 -0.98 -24.43
N TYR A 119 6.70 0.09 -23.93
CA TYR A 119 7.01 0.64 -22.62
C TYR A 119 5.77 1.06 -21.83
N VAL A 120 5.57 0.43 -20.66
CA VAL A 120 4.47 0.79 -19.74
C VAL A 120 4.96 1.79 -18.71
N SER A 121 4.51 3.04 -18.83
CA SER A 121 4.71 4.10 -17.85
C SER A 121 3.56 4.11 -16.84
N VAL A 122 3.80 4.69 -15.66
CA VAL A 122 2.75 5.02 -14.68
C VAL A 122 1.69 5.97 -15.24
N LEU A 123 1.98 6.65 -16.36
CA LEU A 123 1.06 7.51 -17.11
C LEU A 123 0.12 6.73 -18.04
N HIS A 124 0.49 5.50 -18.41
CA HIS A 124 -0.31 4.65 -19.28
C HIS A 124 -1.33 3.81 -18.49
N VAL A 125 -1.24 3.81 -17.16
CA VAL A 125 -2.24 3.15 -16.31
C VAL A 125 -3.46 4.04 -16.24
N LEU A 126 -4.53 3.57 -16.87
CA LEU A 126 -5.86 4.15 -16.80
C LEU A 126 -6.51 3.74 -15.47
N GLY A 127 -7.63 4.38 -15.13
CA GLY A 127 -8.43 3.95 -13.98
C GLY A 127 -8.80 2.46 -14.04
N GLU A 128 -9.02 1.84 -12.88
CA GLU A 128 -9.49 0.45 -12.77
C GLU A 128 -8.53 -0.62 -13.32
N GLY A 129 -7.25 -0.27 -13.51
CA GLY A 129 -6.20 -1.20 -13.90
C GLY A 129 -6.10 -1.51 -15.38
N LEU A 130 -6.76 -0.70 -16.20
CA LEU A 130 -6.59 -0.71 -17.65
C LEU A 130 -5.28 -0.04 -18.07
N VAL A 131 -4.75 -0.44 -19.22
CA VAL A 131 -3.52 0.14 -19.80
C VAL A 131 -3.84 0.78 -21.15
N ASP A 132 -3.39 2.01 -21.35
CA ASP A 132 -3.33 2.64 -22.67
C ASP A 132 -2.28 1.92 -23.53
N THR A 133 -2.73 0.89 -24.24
CA THR A 133 -1.86 0.06 -25.08
C THR A 133 -1.33 0.80 -26.29
N ALA A 134 -2.07 1.78 -26.82
CA ALA A 134 -1.62 2.59 -27.95
C ALA A 134 -0.47 3.52 -27.54
N GLY A 135 -0.65 4.22 -26.42
CA GLY A 135 0.41 5.05 -25.82
C GLY A 135 1.64 4.24 -25.46
N ALA A 136 1.47 3.12 -24.74
CA ALA A 136 2.58 2.27 -24.32
C ALA A 136 3.41 1.68 -25.47
N GLN A 137 2.80 1.41 -26.63
CA GLN A 137 3.51 0.87 -27.79
C GLN A 137 4.33 1.90 -28.56
N THR A 138 3.97 3.18 -28.48
CA THR A 138 4.62 4.28 -29.21
C THR A 138 5.57 5.09 -28.32
N TYR A 139 5.50 4.90 -27.01
CA TYR A 139 6.29 5.64 -26.05
C TYR A 139 7.77 5.25 -26.10
N ALA A 140 8.62 6.25 -26.35
CA ALA A 140 10.06 6.12 -26.49
C ALA A 140 10.78 6.84 -25.32
N PRO A 141 10.84 6.24 -24.11
CA PRO A 141 11.46 6.88 -22.97
C PRO A 141 12.98 6.94 -23.11
N ILE A 142 13.55 7.98 -22.52
CA ILE A 142 14.99 8.14 -22.36
C ILE A 142 15.49 7.32 -21.16
N THR A 143 14.63 7.11 -20.16
CA THR A 143 14.94 6.38 -18.93
C THR A 143 14.95 4.86 -19.16
N PRO A 144 15.91 4.13 -18.57
CA PRO A 144 15.85 2.67 -18.53
C PRO A 144 14.60 2.17 -17.80
N GLY A 145 14.09 1.01 -18.21
CA GLY A 145 12.91 0.36 -17.62
C GLY A 145 13.21 -1.06 -17.15
N VAL A 146 12.32 -1.61 -16.33
CA VAL A 146 12.39 -2.99 -15.84
C VAL A 146 11.76 -3.90 -16.90
N PRO A 147 12.43 -4.97 -17.35
CA PRO A 147 11.82 -5.96 -18.23
C PRO A 147 10.59 -6.61 -17.60
N THR A 148 9.52 -6.77 -18.37
CA THR A 148 8.27 -7.39 -17.92
C THR A 148 7.70 -8.35 -18.97
N GLN A 149 6.97 -9.35 -18.52
CA GLN A 149 6.35 -10.39 -19.35
C GLN A 149 4.82 -10.23 -19.37
N PRO A 150 4.15 -10.63 -20.46
CA PRO A 150 2.69 -10.66 -20.50
C PRO A 150 2.12 -11.44 -19.32
N GLY A 151 1.08 -10.89 -18.69
CA GLY A 151 0.45 -11.51 -17.52
C GLY A 151 1.16 -11.24 -16.17
N GLU A 152 2.23 -10.45 -16.15
CA GLU A 152 2.80 -9.96 -14.88
C GLU A 152 2.05 -8.72 -14.38
N ILE A 153 1.94 -8.62 -13.06
CA ILE A 153 1.20 -7.55 -12.38
C ILE A 153 2.17 -6.40 -12.10
N LEU A 154 1.77 -5.19 -12.47
CA LEU A 154 2.51 -3.96 -12.23
C LEU A 154 1.81 -3.13 -11.15
N VAL A 155 2.47 -2.94 -10.01
CA VAL A 155 1.95 -2.13 -8.90
C VAL A 155 2.78 -0.86 -8.77
N ALA A 156 2.18 0.31 -8.99
CA ALA A 156 2.94 1.55 -8.90
C ALA A 156 3.36 1.82 -7.45
N ARG A 157 4.64 2.13 -7.26
CA ARG A 157 5.22 2.48 -5.97
C ARG A 157 5.01 3.95 -5.60
N ILE A 158 4.69 4.77 -6.59
CA ILE A 158 4.44 6.20 -6.42
C ILE A 158 3.02 6.47 -5.94
N ASN A 159 2.89 7.42 -5.00
CA ASN A 159 1.61 7.91 -4.46
C ASN A 159 0.55 6.81 -4.24
N PRO A 160 0.76 5.93 -3.26
CA PRO A 160 -0.11 4.77 -2.97
C PRO A 160 -1.54 5.13 -2.53
N ARG A 161 -1.87 6.43 -2.44
CA ARG A 161 -3.26 6.89 -2.29
C ARG A 161 -4.07 6.75 -3.56
N ILE A 162 -3.41 6.71 -4.72
CA ILE A 162 -4.05 6.48 -6.02
C ILE A 162 -3.68 5.05 -6.42
N PRO A 163 -4.62 4.09 -6.30
CA PRO A 163 -4.39 2.72 -6.72
C PRO A 163 -4.00 2.68 -8.19
N ARG A 164 -2.81 2.17 -8.49
CA ARG A 164 -2.34 1.95 -9.85
C ARG A 164 -1.77 0.54 -9.93
N VAL A 165 -2.65 -0.39 -10.25
CA VAL A 165 -2.35 -1.80 -10.45
C VAL A 165 -2.84 -2.16 -11.83
N CYS A 166 -2.00 -2.74 -12.66
CA CYS A 166 -2.40 -3.18 -14.00
C CYS A 166 -1.65 -4.44 -14.38
N MET A 167 -2.08 -5.07 -15.48
CA MET A 167 -1.36 -6.20 -16.07
C MET A 167 -0.45 -5.71 -17.18
N THR A 168 0.71 -6.36 -17.32
CA THR A 168 1.53 -6.22 -18.53
C THR A 168 0.77 -6.87 -19.70
N PRO A 169 0.34 -6.10 -20.71
CA PRO A 169 -0.33 -6.64 -21.87
C PRO A 169 0.62 -7.47 -22.73
N ASP A 170 0.08 -8.41 -23.50
CA ASP A 170 0.82 -9.01 -24.59
C ASP A 170 0.89 -8.02 -25.76
N PHE A 171 2.06 -7.43 -25.97
CA PHE A 171 2.34 -6.54 -27.08
C PHE A 171 3.00 -7.27 -28.26
N GLU A 172 3.19 -8.59 -28.18
CA GLU A 172 3.94 -9.41 -29.15
C GLU A 172 5.39 -8.91 -29.39
N LYS A 173 5.94 -8.18 -28.43
CA LYS A 173 7.29 -7.61 -28.47
C LYS A 173 7.88 -7.51 -27.07
N LYS A 174 9.19 -7.30 -27.01
CA LYS A 174 9.86 -7.05 -25.74
C LYS A 174 9.26 -5.82 -25.07
N THR A 175 8.87 -5.98 -23.81
CA THR A 175 8.18 -4.95 -23.04
C THR A 175 9.00 -4.57 -21.82
N LEU A 176 9.14 -3.27 -21.61
CA LEU A 176 9.70 -2.69 -20.39
C LEU A 176 8.60 -1.95 -19.63
N CYS A 177 8.76 -1.77 -18.32
CA CYS A 177 7.94 -0.86 -17.54
C CYS A 177 8.81 0.15 -16.78
N SER A 178 8.18 1.23 -16.31
CA SER A 178 8.84 2.19 -15.42
C SER A 178 9.43 1.51 -14.18
N SER A 179 10.59 1.96 -13.73
CA SER A 179 11.16 1.59 -12.41
C SER A 179 10.28 2.03 -11.25
N GLU A 180 9.27 2.87 -11.48
CA GLU A 180 8.26 3.23 -10.49
C GLU A 180 7.25 2.10 -10.23
N PHE A 181 7.30 1.00 -10.97
CA PHE A 181 6.50 -0.20 -10.68
C PHE A 181 7.28 -1.21 -9.84
N GLU A 182 6.55 -1.91 -8.99
CA GLU A 182 6.91 -3.23 -8.52
C GLU A 182 6.33 -4.26 -9.49
N VAL A 183 7.13 -5.25 -9.90
CA VAL A 183 6.71 -6.30 -10.83
C VAL A 183 6.45 -7.57 -10.04
N LEU A 184 5.24 -8.11 -10.16
CA LEU A 184 4.83 -9.33 -9.46
C LEU A 184 4.48 -10.41 -10.49
N ALA A 185 4.97 -11.61 -10.26
CA ALA A 185 4.56 -12.80 -11.01
C ALA A 185 3.67 -13.66 -10.12
N ALA A 186 2.48 -14.04 -10.60
CA ALA A 186 1.63 -14.99 -9.88
C ALA A 186 2.31 -16.35 -9.82
N LYS A 187 2.25 -17.02 -8.66
CA LYS A 187 2.75 -18.38 -8.53
C LYS A 187 1.89 -19.37 -9.32
N PRO A 188 2.43 -20.55 -9.68
CA PRO A 188 1.71 -21.54 -10.48
C PRO A 188 0.33 -21.89 -9.90
N GLY A 189 -0.69 -21.88 -10.76
CA GLY A 189 -2.07 -22.20 -10.38
C GLY A 189 -2.87 -21.02 -9.83
N ILE A 190 -2.28 -19.82 -9.70
CA ILE A 190 -2.97 -18.62 -9.24
C ILE A 190 -3.19 -17.67 -10.41
N ASP A 191 -4.44 -17.22 -10.58
CA ASP A 191 -4.79 -16.26 -11.63
C ASP A 191 -4.27 -14.85 -11.29
N SER A 192 -3.39 -14.33 -12.14
CA SER A 192 -2.83 -12.97 -12.02
C SER A 192 -3.90 -11.87 -12.07
N TYR A 193 -4.98 -12.05 -12.83
CA TYR A 193 -6.07 -11.08 -12.92
C TYR A 193 -6.85 -10.99 -11.61
N LEU A 194 -7.07 -12.14 -10.96
CA LEU A 194 -7.69 -12.19 -9.63
C LEU A 194 -6.85 -11.42 -8.61
N ILE A 195 -5.52 -11.64 -8.59
CA ILE A 195 -4.62 -10.92 -7.69
C ILE A 195 -4.67 -9.41 -7.99
N ALA A 196 -4.57 -8.99 -9.25
CA ALA A 196 -4.64 -7.59 -9.63
C ALA A 196 -5.96 -6.93 -9.19
N TYR A 197 -7.08 -7.63 -9.36
CA TYR A 197 -8.40 -7.18 -8.91
C TYR A 197 -8.47 -7.02 -7.39
N LEU A 198 -7.94 -7.99 -6.64
CA LEU A 198 -7.91 -7.92 -5.18
C LEU A 198 -7.01 -6.80 -4.68
N LEU A 199 -5.88 -6.56 -5.35
CA LEU A 199 -5.01 -5.43 -5.06
C LEU A 199 -5.74 -4.10 -5.24
N LEU A 200 -6.71 -4.00 -6.14
CA LEU A 200 -7.55 -2.79 -6.33
C LEU A 200 -8.69 -2.66 -5.30
N SER A 201 -9.03 -3.71 -4.57
CA SER A 201 -10.11 -3.69 -3.58
C SER A 201 -9.88 -2.65 -2.47
N GLU A 202 -10.95 -2.03 -1.97
CA GLU A 202 -10.86 -1.02 -0.90
C GLU A 202 -10.15 -1.54 0.35
N LEU A 203 -10.41 -2.81 0.69
CA LEU A 203 -9.81 -3.49 1.83
C LEU A 203 -8.29 -3.56 1.71
N VAL A 204 -7.78 -4.05 0.57
CA VAL A 204 -6.33 -4.12 0.34
C VAL A 204 -5.73 -2.73 0.19
N GLN A 205 -6.40 -1.82 -0.51
CA GLN A 205 -5.94 -0.44 -0.66
C GLN A 205 -5.87 0.32 0.68
N SER A 206 -6.76 0.03 1.63
CA SER A 206 -6.69 0.58 2.99
C SER A 206 -5.43 0.12 3.72
N GLN A 207 -5.07 -1.16 3.56
CA GLN A 207 -3.83 -1.71 4.13
C GLN A 207 -2.61 -1.07 3.47
N ILE A 208 -2.56 -0.98 2.14
CA ILE A 208 -1.44 -0.36 1.39
C ILE A 208 -1.21 1.08 1.86
N ARG A 209 -2.27 1.91 1.95
CA ARG A 209 -2.17 3.30 2.41
C ARG A 209 -1.65 3.42 3.85
N SER A 210 -1.94 2.46 4.71
CA SER A 210 -1.46 2.46 6.11
C SER A 210 0.04 2.11 6.24
N LEU A 211 0.60 1.40 5.26
CA LEU A 211 2.01 0.99 5.23
C LEU A 211 2.95 2.09 4.71
N THR A 212 2.40 3.17 4.15
CA THR A 212 3.21 4.11 3.38
C THR A 212 3.78 5.21 4.26
N SER A 213 5.03 5.02 4.68
CA SER A 213 5.88 6.04 5.30
C SER A 213 7.00 6.44 4.33
N GLY A 214 6.81 7.54 3.61
CA GLY A 214 7.91 8.22 2.93
C GLY A 214 8.29 7.64 1.58
N HIS A 215 8.98 6.49 1.48
CA HIS A 215 9.73 6.22 0.24
C HIS A 215 9.91 4.75 -0.18
N GLN A 216 9.46 3.75 0.59
CA GLN A 216 9.60 2.35 0.18
C GLN A 216 8.35 1.55 0.55
N LEU A 217 7.70 1.00 -0.47
CA LEU A 217 6.61 0.05 -0.35
C LEU A 217 7.20 -1.31 0.03
N HIS A 218 7.44 -1.53 1.32
CA HIS A 218 7.46 -2.89 1.84
C HIS A 218 6.01 -3.38 1.86
N ILE A 219 5.56 -3.89 0.71
CA ILE A 219 4.26 -4.53 0.57
C ILE A 219 4.31 -5.85 1.35
N ILE A 220 4.13 -5.79 2.67
CA ILE A 220 3.52 -6.88 3.42
C ILE A 220 2.01 -6.64 3.30
N VAL A 221 1.48 -6.86 2.10
CA VAL A 221 0.04 -6.91 1.91
C VAL A 221 -0.37 -8.32 2.32
N SER A 222 -1.17 -8.45 3.37
CA SER A 222 -1.95 -9.66 3.57
C SER A 222 -3.16 -9.53 2.64
N VAL A 223 -3.17 -10.33 1.57
CA VAL A 223 -4.29 -10.40 0.64
C VAL A 223 -5.29 -11.41 1.18
N HIS A 224 -6.54 -11.00 1.21
CA HIS A 224 -7.65 -11.87 1.55
C HIS A 224 -7.99 -12.68 0.31
N LEU A 225 -7.77 -13.98 0.34
CA LEU A 225 -8.15 -14.88 -0.74
C LEU A 225 -9.08 -15.95 -0.20
N ASN A 226 -10.28 -16.01 -0.79
CA ASN A 226 -11.10 -17.20 -0.71
C ASN A 226 -10.53 -18.24 -1.68
N LEU A 227 -9.85 -19.25 -1.16
CA LEU A 227 -9.33 -20.38 -1.93
C LEU A 227 -10.30 -21.57 -1.99
N ARG A 228 -11.56 -21.45 -1.52
CA ARG A 228 -12.51 -22.57 -1.53
C ARG A 228 -13.09 -22.92 -2.92
N THR A 229 -12.69 -22.24 -3.99
CA THR A 229 -13.17 -22.52 -5.36
C THR A 229 -12.09 -22.32 -6.45
N LEU A 230 -10.84 -22.72 -6.20
CA LEU A 230 -9.89 -23.01 -7.28
C LEU A 230 -9.69 -24.52 -7.40
#